data_AF-A0A1A8WBF0-F1
#
_entry.id   AF-A0A1A8WBF0-F1
#
_cell.length_a   1.000
_cell.length_b   1.000
_cell.length_c   1.000
_cell.angle_alpha   90.00
_cell.angle_beta   90.00
_cell.angle_gamma   90.00
#
_symmetry.space_group_name_H-M   'P 1'
#
loop_
_entity.id
_entity.type
_entity.pdbx_description
1 polymer ?
#
loop_
_entity_poly.entity_id
_entity_poly.type
_entity_poly.pdbx_seq_one_letter_code
_entity_poly.pdbx_strand_id
1 'polypeptide(L)'
;MTNLQKHQYYEIFFKIRKEFINHNEANYTNVLSTNDTVLRNVALYLAENYIEAYTRCSDLDNCSDYCKYLNKWLNEKKAIYTSNGTCQLHENLWKRYIEELWKKLESDKKKEWCKRNDHETKLTFPDDKLSNSCKNTESVDFSHTCERENVVNSMEQCPSSTLPLQISTASSTFGYVLFAFLAIGIFLLNCSPLKIWLNTLVGKKKIMRDYMNESENEEIDTNTTRDRNTSENRRMRMVYHSMEN
;
A
#
# COMPACT_ATOMS: atom_id res chain seq x y z
N MET A 1 -9.05 6.46 26.00
CA MET A 1 -7.83 6.49 25.18
C MET A 1 -7.40 5.06 24.92
N THR A 2 -7.59 4.53 23.72
CA THR A 2 -7.18 3.17 23.36
C THR A 2 -5.72 3.18 22.97
N ASN A 3 -4.91 2.39 23.68
CA ASN A 3 -3.52 2.19 23.32
C ASN A 3 -3.46 1.49 21.94
N LEU A 4 -2.58 1.95 21.05
CA LEU A 4 -2.44 1.32 19.73
C LEU A 4 -1.88 -0.09 19.89
N GLN A 5 -2.35 -1.00 19.06
CA GLN A 5 -1.75 -2.33 18.95
C GLN A 5 -0.41 -2.25 18.22
N LYS A 6 0.47 -3.22 18.49
CA LYS A 6 1.80 -3.32 17.88
C LYS A 6 1.79 -3.14 16.35
N HIS A 7 0.88 -3.80 15.64
CA HIS A 7 0.83 -3.75 14.18
C HIS A 7 0.58 -2.33 13.65
N GLN A 8 -0.19 -1.51 14.36
CA GLN A 8 -0.53 -0.15 13.95
C GLN A 8 0.70 0.76 13.96
N TYR A 9 1.63 0.57 14.91
CA TYR A 9 2.89 1.30 14.89
C TYR A 9 3.76 0.94 13.66
N TYR A 10 3.74 -0.31 13.23
CA TYR A 10 4.42 -0.71 12.00
C TYR A 10 3.77 -0.06 10.77
N GLU A 11 2.44 -0.04 10.70
CA GLU A 11 1.72 0.65 9.62
C GLU A 11 2.07 2.13 9.53
N ILE A 12 2.30 2.80 10.68
CA ILE A 12 2.71 4.21 10.72
C ILE A 12 4.15 4.39 10.21
N PHE A 13 5.12 3.69 10.80
CA PHE A 13 6.54 3.96 10.52
C PHE A 13 7.07 3.32 9.23
N PHE A 14 6.40 2.29 8.71
CA PHE A 14 6.77 1.60 7.47
C PHE A 14 5.87 2.00 6.28
N LYS A 15 5.00 2.99 6.47
CA LYS A 15 4.18 3.55 5.39
C LYS A 15 5.06 4.03 4.25
N ILE A 16 4.82 3.53 3.04
CA ILE A 16 5.46 4.02 1.81
C ILE A 16 4.90 5.41 1.49
N ARG A 17 5.78 6.40 1.33
CA ARG A 17 5.42 7.79 1.04
C ARG A 17 5.75 8.15 -0.40
N LYS A 18 4.87 8.96 -1.00
CA LYS A 18 5.09 9.60 -2.31
C LYS A 18 5.56 11.04 -2.17
N GLU A 19 5.19 11.68 -1.07
CA GLU A 19 5.46 13.09 -0.79
C GLU A 19 6.16 13.23 0.56
N PHE A 20 7.05 14.20 0.65
CA PHE A 20 7.84 14.51 1.84
C PHE A 20 7.69 16.00 2.16
N ILE A 21 6.78 16.31 3.07
CA ILE A 21 6.46 17.67 3.46
C ILE A 21 7.61 18.24 4.31
N ASN A 22 8.22 17.40 5.14
CA ASN A 22 9.30 17.75 6.06
C ASN A 22 10.70 17.56 5.45
N HIS A 23 10.85 17.82 4.16
CA HIS A 23 12.12 17.65 3.44
C HIS A 23 13.18 18.67 3.88
N ASN A 24 12.77 19.84 4.36
CA ASN A 24 13.69 20.85 4.89
C ASN A 24 14.36 20.37 6.18
N GLU A 25 13.58 19.79 7.08
CA GLU A 25 14.05 19.18 8.31
C GLU A 25 14.94 17.98 8.03
N ALA A 26 14.56 17.12 7.07
CA ALA A 26 15.39 16.03 6.61
C ALA A 26 16.78 16.50 6.13
N ASN A 27 16.87 17.73 5.61
CA ASN A 27 18.11 18.30 5.09
C ASN A 27 18.95 19.06 6.13
N TYR A 28 18.60 19.03 7.42
CA TYR A 28 19.39 19.73 8.44
C TYR A 28 20.86 19.31 8.49
N THR A 29 21.21 18.12 8.00
CA THR A 29 22.59 17.61 7.92
C THR A 29 23.19 17.66 6.51
N ASN A 30 22.54 18.33 5.55
CA ASN A 30 22.89 18.35 4.13
C ASN A 30 22.95 16.96 3.47
N VAL A 31 22.30 15.96 4.07
CA VAL A 31 22.25 14.59 3.54
C VAL A 31 21.60 14.51 2.17
N LEU A 32 20.67 15.41 1.84
CA LEU A 32 19.98 15.41 0.54
C LEU A 32 20.90 15.78 -0.62
N SER A 33 22.05 16.38 -0.35
CA SER A 33 23.10 16.71 -1.32
C SER A 33 24.10 15.58 -1.58
N THR A 34 23.98 14.46 -0.87
CA THR A 34 24.85 13.29 -1.07
C THR A 34 24.45 12.50 -2.32
N ASN A 35 25.36 11.68 -2.85
CA ASN A 35 25.04 10.71 -3.91
C ASN A 35 24.46 9.39 -3.35
N ASP A 36 24.40 9.24 -2.02
CA ASP A 36 23.88 8.04 -1.38
C ASP A 36 22.35 8.08 -1.32
N THR A 37 21.72 7.43 -2.29
CA THR A 37 20.26 7.38 -2.39
C THR A 37 19.61 6.72 -1.17
N VAL A 38 20.27 5.76 -0.51
CA VAL A 38 19.71 5.10 0.67
C VAL A 38 19.67 6.07 1.85
N LEU A 39 20.77 6.76 2.13
CA LEU A 39 20.83 7.76 3.20
C LEU A 39 19.83 8.89 3.00
N ARG A 40 19.72 9.41 1.76
CA ARG A 40 18.75 10.47 1.42
C ARG A 40 17.33 10.03 1.74
N ASN A 41 16.96 8.82 1.32
CA ASN A 41 15.64 8.27 1.62
C ASN A 41 15.44 8.07 3.12
N VAL A 42 16.39 7.45 3.83
CA VAL A 42 16.26 7.25 5.28
C VAL A 42 16.09 8.58 6.01
N ALA A 43 16.82 9.63 5.64
CA ALA A 43 16.68 10.96 6.22
C ALA A 43 15.29 11.58 5.99
N LEU A 44 14.76 11.49 4.76
CA LEU A 44 13.42 11.96 4.41
C LEU A 44 12.35 11.24 5.25
N TYR A 45 12.43 9.91 5.34
CA TYR A 45 11.49 9.12 6.15
C TYR A 45 11.66 9.39 7.64
N LEU A 46 12.88 9.62 8.13
CA LEU A 46 13.12 9.93 9.54
C LEU A 46 12.45 11.25 9.92
N ALA A 47 12.62 12.31 9.13
CA ALA A 47 11.99 13.60 9.42
C ALA A 47 10.46 13.49 9.46
N GLU A 48 9.87 12.85 8.43
CA GLU A 48 8.43 12.57 8.37
C GLU A 48 7.94 11.81 9.60
N ASN A 49 8.58 10.66 9.88
CA ASN A 49 8.16 9.79 10.97
C ASN A 49 8.34 10.44 12.34
N TYR A 50 9.42 11.20 12.54
CA TYR A 50 9.70 11.90 13.79
C TYR A 50 8.68 12.99 14.07
N ILE A 51 8.41 13.85 13.08
CA ILE A 51 7.48 14.99 13.23
C ILE A 51 6.05 14.49 13.36
N GLU A 52 5.64 13.52 12.55
CA GLU A 52 4.30 12.96 12.61
C GLU A 52 4.03 12.25 13.94
N ALA A 53 5.01 11.51 14.46
CA ALA A 53 4.92 10.88 15.77
C ALA A 53 4.94 11.90 16.91
N TYR A 54 5.76 12.95 16.83
CA TYR A 54 5.76 14.04 17.80
C TYR A 54 4.41 14.76 17.88
N THR A 55 3.80 15.07 16.73
CA THR A 55 2.48 15.72 16.68
C THR A 55 1.42 14.84 17.35
N ARG A 56 1.38 13.55 17.02
CA ARG A 56 0.44 12.60 17.66
C ARG A 56 0.71 12.39 19.14
N CYS A 57 1.98 12.35 19.54
CA CYS A 57 2.39 12.22 20.93
C CYS A 57 2.01 13.46 21.74
N SER A 58 2.14 14.67 21.18
CA SER A 58 1.78 15.90 21.89
C SER A 58 0.31 15.93 22.32
N ASP A 59 -0.54 15.22 21.60
CA ASP A 59 -1.98 15.08 21.88
C ASP A 59 -2.33 13.87 22.77
N LEU A 60 -1.35 13.03 23.15
CA LEU A 60 -1.60 11.76 23.84
C LEU A 60 -0.64 11.49 25.03
N ASP A 61 -1.11 10.82 26.08
CA ASP A 61 -0.25 10.44 27.22
C ASP A 61 0.75 9.31 26.91
N ASN A 62 0.61 8.58 25.78
CA ASN A 62 1.46 7.42 25.45
C ASN A 62 2.54 7.67 24.38
N CYS A 63 3.38 8.68 24.60
CA CYS A 63 4.53 8.97 23.75
C CYS A 63 5.61 7.88 23.77
N SER A 64 5.67 7.09 24.84
CA SER A 64 6.71 6.08 25.04
C SER A 64 6.71 5.02 23.93
N ASP A 65 5.53 4.52 23.56
CA ASP A 65 5.43 3.50 22.52
C ASP A 65 5.78 4.07 21.13
N TYR A 66 5.33 5.28 20.78
CA TYR A 66 5.73 5.92 19.53
C TYR A 66 7.26 6.05 19.43
N CYS A 67 7.89 6.56 20.48
CA CYS A 67 9.34 6.71 20.51
C CYS A 67 10.07 5.36 20.40
N LYS A 68 9.56 4.33 21.10
CA LYS A 68 10.10 2.97 21.07
C LYS A 68 10.06 2.37 19.66
N TYR A 69 8.94 2.47 18.96
CA TYR A 69 8.81 1.91 17.62
C TYR A 69 9.54 2.75 16.56
N LEU A 70 9.65 4.08 16.73
CA LEU A 70 10.48 4.92 15.88
C LEU A 70 11.97 4.54 16.00
N ASN A 71 12.48 4.38 17.22
CA ASN A 71 13.84 3.90 17.45
C ASN A 71 14.05 2.50 16.87
N LYS A 72 13.07 1.61 17.00
CA LYS A 72 13.15 0.27 16.41
C LYS A 72 13.26 0.32 14.89
N TRP A 73 12.43 1.14 14.24
CA TRP A 73 12.50 1.36 12.79
C TRP A 73 13.87 1.90 12.38
N LEU A 74 14.37 2.91 13.08
CA LEU A 74 15.65 3.53 12.74
C LEU A 74 16.84 2.58 12.96
N ASN A 75 16.83 1.79 14.04
CA ASN A 75 17.85 0.78 14.31
C ASN A 75 17.87 -0.33 13.25
N GLU A 76 16.70 -0.73 12.74
CA GLU A 76 16.63 -1.67 11.62
C GLU A 76 17.28 -1.08 10.36
N LYS A 77 17.00 0.20 10.05
CA LYS A 77 17.61 0.87 8.89
C LYS A 77 19.11 1.04 9.06
N LYS A 78 19.59 1.36 10.27
CA LYS A 78 21.02 1.40 10.62
C LYS A 78 21.65 0.04 10.35
N ALA A 79 21.08 -1.03 10.90
CA ALA A 79 21.65 -2.37 10.78
C ALA A 79 21.76 -2.83 9.32
N ILE A 80 20.75 -2.54 8.49
CA ILE A 80 20.79 -2.85 7.06
C ILE A 80 21.88 -2.05 6.36
N TYR A 81 21.94 -0.74 6.60
CA TYR A 81 22.87 0.15 5.91
C TYR A 81 24.34 -0.10 6.30
N THR A 82 24.61 -0.34 7.58
CA THR A 82 25.97 -0.46 8.12
C THR A 82 26.47 -1.90 8.24
N SER A 83 25.72 -2.89 7.73
CA SER A 83 25.99 -4.32 7.96
C SER A 83 26.14 -4.61 9.47
N ASN A 84 25.16 -4.15 10.24
CA ASN A 84 25.12 -4.15 11.70
C ASN A 84 26.40 -3.59 12.35
N GLY A 85 26.90 -2.47 11.84
CA GLY A 85 28.10 -1.77 12.34
C GLY A 85 29.43 -2.28 11.80
N THR A 86 29.44 -3.42 11.10
CA THR A 86 30.67 -4.05 10.59
C THR A 86 31.28 -3.25 9.43
N CYS A 87 30.46 -2.56 8.64
CA CYS A 87 30.91 -1.69 7.56
C CYS A 87 31.28 -0.30 8.10
N GLN A 88 32.54 -0.08 8.43
CA GLN A 88 33.00 1.16 9.08
C GLN A 88 32.74 2.43 8.25
N LEU A 89 32.89 2.35 6.92
CA LEU A 89 32.57 3.45 6.02
C LEU A 89 31.11 3.91 6.17
N HIS A 90 30.17 2.98 6.08
CA HIS A 90 28.74 3.26 6.21
C HIS A 90 28.37 3.66 7.65
N GLU A 91 29.01 3.09 8.67
CA GLU A 91 28.81 3.51 10.06
C GLU A 91 29.20 4.98 10.27
N ASN A 92 30.30 5.43 9.65
CA ASN A 92 30.72 6.83 9.71
C ASN A 92 29.74 7.76 8.99
N LEU A 93 29.24 7.36 7.81
CA LEU A 93 28.23 8.12 7.08
C LEU A 93 26.92 8.20 7.86
N TRP A 94 26.48 7.09 8.46
CA TRP A 94 25.29 7.03 9.29
C TRP A 94 25.38 7.99 10.48
N LYS A 95 26.50 7.95 11.22
CA LYS A 95 26.75 8.87 12.34
C LYS A 95 26.69 10.33 11.89
N ARG A 96 27.38 10.67 10.79
CA ARG A 96 27.45 12.03 10.27
C ARG A 96 26.09 12.59 9.85
N TYR A 97 25.28 11.78 9.17
CA TYR A 97 24.08 12.28 8.52
C TYR A 97 22.80 11.98 9.28
N ILE A 98 22.65 10.77 9.81
CA ILE A 98 21.38 10.30 10.39
C ILE A 98 21.33 10.50 11.90
N GLU A 99 22.40 10.17 12.63
CA GLU A 99 22.44 10.41 14.09
C GLU A 99 22.48 11.91 14.40
N GLU A 100 23.24 12.70 13.64
CA GLU A 100 23.20 14.16 13.75
C GLU A 100 21.83 14.75 13.34
N LEU A 101 21.14 14.14 12.36
CA LEU A 101 19.79 14.58 11.98
C LEU A 101 18.81 14.37 13.14
N TRP A 102 18.85 13.21 13.80
CA TRP A 102 18.03 12.97 15.00
C TRP A 102 18.23 14.07 16.05
N LYS A 103 19.49 14.38 16.39
CA LYS A 103 19.82 15.40 17.40
C LYS A 103 19.27 16.77 17.03
N LYS A 104 19.34 17.15 15.75
CA LYS A 104 18.79 18.42 15.25
C LYS A 104 17.26 18.44 15.29
N LEU A 105 16.60 17.34 14.92
CA LEU A 105 15.15 17.18 15.03
C LEU A 105 14.68 17.27 16.49
N GLU A 106 15.45 16.70 17.43
CA GLU A 106 15.19 16.77 18.87
C GLU A 106 15.35 18.19 19.41
N SER A 107 16.45 18.85 19.06
CA SER A 107 16.75 20.22 19.50
C SER A 107 15.76 21.25 18.97
N ASP A 108 15.15 21.00 17.81
CA ASP A 108 14.13 21.86 17.22
C ASP A 108 12.78 21.81 17.97
N LYS A 109 12.56 20.80 18.83
CA LYS A 109 11.32 20.69 19.62
C LYS A 109 11.45 21.35 20.98
N LYS A 110 10.38 22.04 21.38
CA LYS A 110 10.28 22.73 22.68
C LYS A 110 10.24 21.76 23.86
N LYS A 111 9.74 20.54 23.64
CA LYS A 111 9.61 19.50 24.65
C LYS A 111 10.31 18.24 24.15
N GLU A 112 11.22 17.75 24.96
CA GLU A 112 11.83 16.46 24.75
C GLU A 112 10.76 15.36 24.86
N TRP A 113 10.64 14.52 23.84
CA TRP A 113 9.60 13.48 23.76
C TRP A 113 10.16 12.11 23.41
N CYS A 114 11.29 12.07 22.68
CA CYS A 114 11.87 10.82 22.22
C CYS A 114 13.39 10.86 22.20
N LYS A 115 13.99 10.22 23.22
CA LYS A 115 15.42 9.98 23.26
C LYS A 115 15.82 8.95 22.20
N ARG A 116 16.92 9.23 21.50
CA ARG A 116 17.59 8.24 20.65
C ARG A 116 18.06 7.07 21.51
N ASN A 117 17.72 5.86 21.12
CA ASN A 117 18.21 4.62 21.70
C ASN A 117 18.77 3.72 20.60
N ASP A 118 20.08 3.70 20.48
CA ASP A 118 20.83 2.99 19.45
C ASP A 118 21.26 1.59 19.86
N HIS A 119 20.69 0.99 20.92
CA HIS A 119 21.09 -0.32 21.44
C HIS A 119 21.40 -1.29 20.31
N GLU A 120 22.69 -1.55 20.14
CA GLU A 120 23.21 -2.41 19.09
C GLU A 120 22.64 -3.81 19.31
N THR A 121 21.96 -4.33 18.29
CA THR A 121 21.75 -5.76 18.20
C THR A 121 23.12 -6.42 18.24
N LYS A 122 23.41 -7.25 19.26
CA LYS A 122 24.66 -8.01 19.41
C LYS A 122 24.91 -9.06 18.31
N LEU A 123 24.18 -8.97 17.20
CA LEU A 123 24.21 -9.92 16.11
C LEU A 123 25.33 -9.54 15.16
N THR A 124 26.43 -10.28 15.16
CA THR A 124 27.52 -10.06 14.19
C THR A 124 27.06 -10.34 12.77
N PHE A 125 27.35 -9.43 11.84
CA PHE A 125 27.10 -9.67 10.42
C PHE A 125 28.17 -10.62 9.86
N PRO A 126 27.82 -11.59 8.99
CA PRO A 126 28.81 -12.52 8.44
C PRO A 126 29.86 -11.82 7.56
N ASP A 127 31.13 -11.93 7.94
CA ASP A 127 32.24 -11.25 7.26
C ASP A 127 32.38 -11.66 5.78
N ASP A 128 32.08 -12.92 5.47
CA ASP A 128 32.12 -13.47 4.10
C ASP A 128 31.04 -12.88 3.18
N LYS A 129 30.04 -12.19 3.74
CA LYS A 129 28.96 -11.51 3.01
C LYS A 129 29.18 -10.00 2.91
N LEU A 130 30.26 -9.46 3.48
CA LEU A 130 30.56 -8.04 3.37
C LEU A 130 30.93 -7.66 1.94
N SER A 131 30.36 -6.56 1.46
CA SER A 131 30.77 -5.95 0.21
C SER A 131 32.24 -5.50 0.29
N ASN A 132 32.98 -5.65 -0.82
CA ASN A 132 34.34 -5.11 -0.92
C ASN A 132 34.39 -3.59 -0.73
N SER A 133 33.31 -2.87 -1.05
CA SER A 133 33.20 -1.43 -0.80
C SER A 133 33.33 -1.06 0.67
N CYS A 134 32.99 -1.97 1.59
CA CYS A 134 33.13 -1.75 3.03
C CYS A 134 34.58 -1.83 3.53
N LYS A 135 35.49 -2.38 2.72
CA LYS A 135 36.92 -2.49 3.06
C LYS A 135 37.71 -1.24 2.68
N ASN A 136 37.16 -0.39 1.82
CA ASN A 136 37.80 0.84 1.38
C ASN A 136 37.54 1.96 2.41
N THR A 137 38.61 2.59 2.88
CA THR A 137 38.56 3.75 3.79
C THR A 137 38.29 5.06 3.07
N GLU A 138 38.43 5.08 1.74
CA GLU A 138 38.13 6.25 0.92
C GLU A 138 36.65 6.24 0.53
N SER A 139 36.04 7.43 0.57
CA SER A 139 34.63 7.62 0.24
C SER A 139 34.34 7.03 -1.13
N VAL A 140 33.51 6.01 -1.19
CA VAL A 140 32.92 5.58 -2.45
C VAL A 140 32.02 6.72 -2.90
N ASP A 141 32.57 7.59 -3.75
CA ASP A 141 31.74 8.45 -4.55
C ASP A 141 30.95 7.51 -5.45
N PHE A 142 29.64 7.40 -5.21
CA PHE A 142 28.74 6.71 -6.12
C PHE A 142 28.65 7.57 -7.38
N SER A 143 29.72 7.57 -8.17
CA SER A 143 29.71 8.18 -9.49
C SER A 143 28.72 7.39 -10.32
N HIS A 144 27.66 8.07 -10.76
CA HIS A 144 26.72 7.53 -11.74
C HIS A 144 27.30 7.49 -13.16
N THR A 145 28.61 7.61 -13.34
CA THR A 145 29.23 7.15 -14.58
C THR A 145 29.26 5.62 -14.54
N CYS A 146 28.19 5.01 -15.05
CA CYS A 146 28.35 3.76 -15.77
C CYS A 146 29.26 4.09 -16.96
N GLU A 147 30.58 4.11 -16.74
CA GLU A 147 31.49 3.81 -17.83
C GLU A 147 31.11 2.41 -18.26
N ARG A 148 30.52 2.33 -19.44
CA ARG A 148 30.38 1.08 -20.17
C ARG A 148 31.80 0.67 -20.54
N GLU A 149 32.59 0.25 -19.56
CA GLU A 149 33.82 -0.48 -19.81
C GLU A 149 33.39 -1.69 -20.61
N ASN A 150 33.88 -1.75 -21.84
CA ASN A 150 33.77 -2.91 -22.68
C ASN A 150 34.54 -4.04 -21.98
N VAL A 151 33.88 -4.74 -21.05
CA VAL A 151 34.32 -6.06 -20.58
C VAL A 151 34.05 -7.04 -21.72
N VAL A 152 34.88 -6.91 -22.76
CA VAL A 152 35.10 -7.93 -23.76
C VAL A 152 36.00 -8.97 -23.11
N ASN A 153 35.48 -10.20 -23.01
CA ASN A 153 36.14 -11.49 -22.78
C ASN A 153 35.79 -12.19 -21.46
N SER A 154 34.62 -12.84 -21.45
CA SER A 154 34.46 -14.28 -21.16
C SER A 154 32.99 -14.61 -20.97
N MET A 155 32.24 -14.69 -22.08
CA MET A 155 31.04 -15.51 -22.12
C MET A 155 31.25 -16.52 -23.22
N GLU A 156 31.28 -17.78 -22.81
CA GLU A 156 31.26 -18.94 -23.70
C GLU A 156 30.09 -18.82 -24.69
N GLN A 157 30.39 -19.30 -25.88
CA GLN A 157 29.65 -19.13 -27.11
C GLN A 157 28.29 -19.84 -27.07
N CYS A 158 27.20 -19.09 -27.20
CA CYS A 158 25.94 -19.62 -27.73
C CYS A 158 25.96 -19.47 -29.27
N PRO A 159 25.50 -20.47 -30.05
CA PRO A 159 25.63 -20.44 -31.49
C PRO A 159 24.73 -19.34 -32.10
N SER A 160 25.36 -18.44 -32.85
CA SER A 160 24.69 -17.43 -33.66
C SER A 160 23.94 -18.08 -34.82
N SER A 161 22.61 -17.95 -34.82
CA SER A 161 21.81 -18.02 -36.04
C SER A 161 21.53 -16.62 -36.55
N THR A 162 22.15 -16.28 -37.69
CA THR A 162 21.93 -15.10 -38.52
C THR A 162 20.52 -15.07 -39.11
N LEU A 163 19.77 -13.97 -38.98
CA LEU A 163 19.06 -13.24 -40.06
C LEU A 163 18.31 -12.00 -39.49
N PRO A 164 17.85 -11.03 -40.32
CA PRO A 164 18.05 -9.60 -40.10
C PRO A 164 16.80 -8.90 -39.55
N LEU A 165 17.02 -7.65 -39.14
CA LEU A 165 16.00 -6.65 -38.81
C LEU A 165 14.85 -6.65 -39.84
N GLN A 166 13.67 -7.08 -39.41
CA GLN A 166 12.38 -6.78 -40.03
C GLN A 166 11.48 -6.24 -38.93
N ILE A 167 11.16 -4.96 -39.01
CA ILE A 167 10.14 -4.32 -38.17
C ILE A 167 8.82 -5.02 -38.52
N SER A 168 8.39 -5.95 -37.66
CA SER A 168 7.11 -6.64 -37.86
C SER A 168 6.01 -5.78 -37.25
N THR A 169 5.30 -5.05 -38.11
CA THR A 169 3.95 -4.51 -37.86
C THR A 169 2.96 -5.66 -37.71
N ALA A 170 3.09 -6.44 -36.64
CA ALA A 170 2.22 -7.58 -36.35
C ALA A 170 1.74 -7.65 -34.89
N SER A 171 1.98 -6.61 -34.07
CA SER A 171 1.36 -6.50 -32.73
C SER A 171 0.12 -5.61 -32.71
N SER A 172 -0.13 -4.82 -33.75
CA SER A 172 -1.26 -3.87 -33.78
C SER A 172 -2.57 -4.50 -34.25
N THR A 173 -2.56 -5.65 -34.94
CA THR A 173 -3.80 -6.23 -35.51
C THR A 173 -4.69 -6.92 -34.47
N PHE A 174 -4.11 -7.65 -33.50
CA PHE A 174 -4.89 -8.32 -32.46
C PHE A 174 -5.63 -7.34 -31.54
N GLY A 175 -5.02 -6.18 -31.27
CA GLY A 175 -5.63 -5.13 -30.45
C GLY A 175 -6.88 -4.51 -31.10
N TYR A 176 -6.81 -4.20 -32.40
CA TYR A 176 -7.97 -3.61 -33.11
C TYR A 176 -9.10 -4.62 -33.31
N VAL A 177 -8.78 -5.89 -33.55
CA VAL A 177 -9.80 -6.95 -33.67
C VAL A 177 -10.55 -7.12 -32.33
N LEU A 178 -9.83 -7.16 -31.21
CA LEU A 178 -10.45 -7.27 -29.88
C LEU A 178 -11.27 -6.04 -29.51
N PHE A 179 -10.78 -4.84 -29.84
CA PHE A 179 -11.51 -3.58 -29.65
C PHE A 179 -12.78 -3.51 -30.50
N ALA A 180 -12.74 -3.95 -31.76
CA ALA A 180 -13.90 -4.00 -32.64
C ALA A 180 -14.97 -4.97 -32.11
N PHE A 181 -14.57 -6.15 -31.63
CA PHE A 181 -15.51 -7.10 -31.00
C PHE A 181 -16.16 -6.53 -29.74
N LEU A 182 -15.41 -5.83 -28.88
CA LEU A 182 -15.94 -5.17 -27.69
C LEU A 182 -16.92 -4.04 -28.06
N ALA A 183 -16.57 -3.21 -29.04
CA ALA A 183 -17.42 -2.12 -29.51
C ALA A 183 -18.73 -2.64 -30.13
N ILE A 184 -18.65 -3.70 -30.94
CA ILE A 184 -19.83 -4.38 -31.50
C ILE A 184 -20.68 -4.98 -30.38
N GLY A 185 -20.07 -5.62 -29.37
CA GLY A 185 -20.78 -6.16 -28.21
C GLY A 185 -21.55 -5.07 -27.44
N ILE A 186 -20.93 -3.93 -27.16
CA ILE A 186 -21.57 -2.79 -26.50
C ILE A 186 -22.70 -2.23 -27.37
N PHE A 187 -22.48 -2.11 -28.68
CA PHE A 187 -23.49 -1.62 -29.61
C PHE A 187 -24.69 -2.56 -29.71
N LEU A 188 -24.49 -3.88 -29.76
CA LEU A 188 -25.57 -4.87 -29.76
C LEU A 188 -26.33 -4.92 -28.42
N LEU A 189 -25.65 -4.67 -27.29
CA LEU A 189 -26.28 -4.52 -25.98
C LEU A 189 -27.08 -3.21 -25.87
N ASN A 190 -26.68 -2.16 -26.59
CA ASN A 190 -27.33 -0.85 -26.53
C ASN A 190 -28.42 -0.68 -27.59
N CYS A 191 -28.30 -1.34 -28.73
CA CYS A 191 -29.14 -1.19 -29.92
C CYS A 191 -29.75 -2.54 -30.36
N SER A 192 -30.57 -3.21 -29.52
CA SER A 192 -31.65 -4.12 -29.98
C SER A 192 -32.41 -4.84 -28.85
N PRO A 193 -33.63 -5.38 -29.10
CA PRO A 193 -34.61 -5.90 -28.11
C PRO A 193 -34.13 -7.07 -27.23
N LEU A 194 -32.85 -7.45 -27.31
CA LEU A 194 -32.21 -8.42 -26.44
C LEU A 194 -32.21 -7.98 -24.96
N LYS A 195 -32.11 -6.68 -24.64
CA LYS A 195 -32.31 -6.19 -23.26
C LYS A 195 -33.70 -6.53 -22.72
N ILE A 196 -34.74 -6.49 -23.57
CA ILE A 196 -36.12 -6.83 -23.22
C ILE A 196 -36.27 -8.35 -23.06
N TRP A 197 -35.61 -9.14 -23.92
CA TRP A 197 -35.59 -10.61 -23.82
C TRP A 197 -34.81 -11.12 -22.58
N LEU A 198 -33.68 -10.50 -22.24
CA LEU A 198 -32.91 -10.82 -21.03
C LEU A 198 -33.69 -10.50 -19.74
N ASN A 199 -34.37 -9.36 -19.69
CA ASN A 199 -35.21 -9.00 -18.54
C ASN A 199 -36.40 -9.97 -18.36
N THR A 200 -37.01 -10.43 -19.46
CA THR A 200 -38.11 -11.42 -19.38
C THR A 200 -37.63 -12.80 -18.94
N LEU A 201 -36.40 -13.20 -19.28
CA LEU A 201 -35.80 -14.47 -18.86
C LEU A 201 -35.40 -14.46 -17.37
N VAL A 202 -34.91 -13.32 -16.86
CA VAL A 202 -34.63 -13.12 -15.44
C VAL A 202 -35.93 -13.07 -14.61
N GLY A 203 -36.99 -12.46 -15.14
CA GLY A 203 -38.32 -12.44 -14.51
C GLY A 203 -38.93 -13.84 -14.34
N LYS A 204 -38.80 -14.71 -15.35
CA LYS A 204 -39.26 -16.11 -15.28
C LYS A 204 -38.54 -16.92 -14.18
N LYS A 205 -37.25 -16.67 -13.93
CA LYS A 205 -36.51 -17.30 -12.82
C LYS A 205 -36.95 -16.81 -11.44
N LYS A 206 -37.45 -15.58 -11.31
CA LYS A 206 -37.93 -15.04 -10.04
C LYS A 206 -39.28 -15.65 -9.66
N ILE A 207 -40.20 -15.75 -10.62
CA ILE A 207 -41.51 -16.40 -10.42
C ILE A 207 -41.35 -17.87 -10.02
N MET A 208 -40.45 -18.62 -10.66
CA MET A 208 -40.23 -20.04 -10.32
C MET A 208 -39.61 -20.25 -8.93
N ARG A 209 -38.88 -19.26 -8.39
CA ARG A 209 -38.34 -19.30 -7.03
C ARG A 209 -39.42 -19.09 -5.97
N ASP A 210 -40.39 -18.21 -6.25
CA ASP A 210 -41.51 -17.97 -5.33
C ASP A 210 -42.41 -19.21 -5.24
N TYR A 211 -42.63 -19.93 -6.36
CA TYR A 211 -43.35 -21.22 -6.33
C TYR A 211 -42.62 -22.33 -5.56
N MET A 212 -41.28 -22.36 -5.53
CA MET A 212 -40.54 -23.35 -4.74
C MET A 212 -40.49 -23.01 -3.24
N ASN A 213 -40.55 -21.72 -2.89
CA ASN A 213 -40.63 -21.28 -1.49
C ASN A 213 -42.06 -21.46 -0.92
N GLU A 214 -43.09 -21.44 -1.75
CA GLU A 214 -44.47 -21.72 -1.31
C GLU A 214 -44.69 -23.22 -1.05
N SER A 215 -44.03 -24.10 -1.82
CA SER A 215 -44.05 -25.56 -1.55
C SER A 215 -43.28 -25.99 -0.30
N GLU A 216 -42.45 -25.12 0.28
CA GLU A 216 -41.66 -25.42 1.49
C GLU A 216 -42.37 -24.96 2.78
N ASN A 217 -43.40 -24.11 2.67
CA ASN A 217 -44.18 -23.60 3.81
C ASN A 217 -45.49 -24.36 4.06
N GLU A 218 -45.88 -25.30 3.20
CA GLU A 218 -47.09 -26.12 3.39
C GLU A 218 -46.91 -27.33 4.33
N GLU A 219 -45.69 -27.62 4.81
CA GLU A 219 -45.43 -28.78 5.68
C GLU A 219 -45.29 -28.46 7.19
N ILE A 220 -45.44 -27.20 7.60
CA ILE A 220 -45.36 -26.77 9.02
C ILE A 220 -46.60 -25.96 9.39
N ASP A 221 -47.77 -26.59 9.41
CA ASP A 221 -48.89 -26.08 10.21
C ASP A 221 -49.80 -27.23 10.65
N THR A 222 -49.37 -27.93 11.71
CA THR A 222 -50.28 -28.73 12.52
C THR A 222 -50.05 -28.46 14.00
N ASN A 223 -51.10 -27.91 14.62
CA ASN A 223 -51.38 -27.78 16.06
C ASN A 223 -50.76 -26.52 16.70
N THR A 224 -51.54 -25.57 17.25
CA THR A 224 -52.48 -25.80 18.37
C THR A 224 -53.41 -24.57 18.58
N THR A 225 -54.71 -24.85 18.80
CA THR A 225 -55.79 -24.03 19.45
C THR A 225 -56.04 -22.60 18.93
N ARG A 226 -57.10 -22.32 18.16
CA ARG A 226 -58.56 -22.35 18.44
C ARG A 226 -58.98 -21.55 19.66
N ASP A 227 -59.25 -20.26 19.44
CA ASP A 227 -60.41 -19.59 20.03
C ASP A 227 -61.19 -18.85 18.93
N ARG A 228 -62.50 -19.06 18.93
CA ARG A 228 -63.46 -18.69 17.88
C ARG A 228 -64.47 -17.74 18.51
N ASN A 229 -64.64 -16.55 17.92
CA ASN A 229 -65.87 -15.73 17.93
C ASN A 229 -65.68 -14.64 16.84
N THR A 230 -65.93 -14.91 15.56
CA THR A 230 -67.19 -14.68 14.81
C THR A 230 -67.73 -13.25 14.82
N SER A 231 -67.53 -12.51 13.71
CA SER A 231 -68.58 -11.99 12.80
C SER A 231 -67.85 -11.20 11.68
N GLU A 232 -67.62 -11.78 10.50
CA GLU A 232 -68.48 -11.69 9.32
C GLU A 232 -68.78 -10.27 8.79
N ASN A 233 -68.13 -9.98 7.65
CA ASN A 233 -68.70 -9.44 6.41
C ASN A 233 -68.79 -7.91 6.14
N ARG A 234 -68.31 -7.61 4.92
CA ARG A 234 -68.71 -6.57 3.95
C ARG A 234 -68.16 -5.13 4.07
N ARG A 235 -67.25 -4.85 3.11
CA ARG A 235 -67.34 -3.81 2.06
C ARG A 235 -67.93 -2.46 2.47
N MET A 236 -67.12 -1.40 2.38
CA MET A 236 -67.48 -0.24 1.55
C MET A 236 -66.24 0.61 1.24
N ARG A 237 -65.96 0.73 -0.06
CA ARG A 237 -64.93 1.59 -0.64
C ARG A 237 -65.61 2.95 -0.85
N MET A 238 -65.27 3.97 -0.06
CA MET A 238 -65.85 5.31 -0.20
C MET A 238 -64.96 6.11 -1.15
N VAL A 239 -65.43 6.29 -2.39
CA VAL A 239 -64.82 7.19 -3.39
C VAL A 239 -65.51 8.54 -3.23
N TYR A 240 -64.76 9.56 -2.81
CA TYR A 240 -65.22 10.94 -2.77
C TYR A 240 -65.11 11.54 -4.18
N HIS A 241 -66.22 12.06 -4.73
CA HIS A 241 -66.18 13.04 -5.82
C HIS A 241 -66.89 14.33 -5.38
N SER A 242 -66.20 15.43 -5.70
CA SER A 242 -66.42 16.82 -5.29
C SER A 242 -67.77 17.39 -5.72
N MET A 243 -68.34 18.25 -4.87
CA MET A 243 -69.42 19.19 -5.22
C MET A 243 -68.85 20.57 -5.56
N GLU A 244 -69.37 21.19 -6.61
CA GLU A 244 -69.66 22.62 -6.85
C GLU A 244 -70.03 22.72 -8.34
N ASN A 245 -71.12 23.32 -8.81
CA ASN A 245 -72.13 24.20 -8.22
C ASN A 245 -73.37 24.12 -9.14
#